data_AF-A0A2V7XSZ3-F1
#
_entry.id   AF-A0A2V7XSZ3-F1
#
_cell.length_a   1.000
_cell.length_b   1.000
_cell.length_c   1.000
_cell.angle_alpha   90.00
_cell.angle_beta   90.00
_cell.angle_gamma   90.00
#
_symmetry.space_group_name_H-M   'P 1'
#
loop_
_entity.id
_entity.type
_entity.pdbx_description
1 polymer ?
#
loop_
_entity_poly.entity_id
_entity_poly.type
_entity_poly.pdbx_seq_one_letter_code
_entity_poly.pdbx_strand_id
1 'polypeptide(L)'
;MPEVMDTADKLSSYLFRNAAGDDNPPNAIEVRDQAAQLGRQLVDAMQTAQVTGDRLGQLVRNLFECLELGKEGAEISLRAGENPNSLQRPI
;
A
#
# COMPACT_ATOMS: atom_id res chain seq x y z
N MET A 1 3.17 4.21 -17.53
CA MET A 1 1.94 4.03 -16.74
C MET A 1 1.37 2.60 -16.73
N PRO A 2 1.52 1.74 -17.76
CA PRO A 2 0.98 0.38 -17.71
C PRO A 2 1.40 -0.40 -16.46
N GLU A 3 2.67 -0.34 -16.08
CA GLU A 3 3.21 -1.05 -14.91
C GLU A 3 2.61 -0.62 -13.55
N VAL A 4 2.27 0.67 -13.39
CA VAL A 4 1.59 1.17 -12.19
C VAL A 4 0.19 0.58 -12.10
N MET A 5 -0.55 0.62 -13.21
CA MET A 5 -1.91 0.07 -13.28
C MET A 5 -1.90 -1.45 -13.10
N ASP A 6 -0.99 -2.16 -13.77
CA ASP A 6 -0.86 -3.62 -13.65
C ASP A 6 -0.59 -4.03 -12.20
N THR A 7 0.24 -3.28 -11.48
CA THR A 7 0.58 -3.59 -10.08
C THR A 7 -0.57 -3.23 -9.13
N ALA A 8 -1.25 -2.11 -9.37
CA ALA A 8 -2.44 -1.71 -8.63
C ALA A 8 -3.58 -2.74 -8.82
N ASP A 9 -3.81 -3.20 -10.05
CA ASP A 9 -4.81 -4.21 -10.38
C ASP A 9 -4.49 -5.55 -9.73
N LYS A 10 -3.21 -5.96 -9.73
CA LYS A 10 -2.77 -7.17 -9.02
C LYS A 10 -3.03 -7.08 -7.52
N LEU A 11 -2.64 -5.96 -6.88
CA LEU A 11 -2.87 -5.74 -5.45
C LEU A 11 -4.36 -5.75 -5.12
N SER A 12 -5.16 -4.97 -5.85
CA SER A 12 -6.61 -4.88 -5.64
C SER A 12 -7.29 -6.24 -5.82
N SER A 13 -6.98 -6.94 -6.92
CA SER A 13 -7.52 -8.27 -7.21
C SER A 13 -7.07 -9.31 -6.18
N TYR A 14 -5.87 -9.19 -5.63
CA TYR A 14 -5.36 -10.09 -4.59
C TYR A 14 -6.10 -9.89 -3.27
N LEU A 15 -6.23 -8.64 -2.81
CA LEU A 15 -6.97 -8.31 -1.60
C LEU A 15 -8.45 -8.69 -1.71
N PHE A 16 -9.09 -8.38 -2.84
CA PHE A 16 -10.50 -8.71 -3.07
C PHE A 16 -10.78 -10.21 -3.02
N ARG A 17 -9.89 -11.04 -3.60
CA ARG A 17 -10.04 -12.51 -3.59
C ARG A 17 -9.86 -13.13 -2.21
N ASN A 18 -9.13 -12.47 -1.32
CA ASN A 18 -8.87 -12.96 0.05
C ASN A 18 -9.76 -12.27 1.09
N ALA A 19 -10.68 -11.40 0.68
CA ALA A 19 -11.64 -10.78 1.58
C ALA A 19 -12.63 -11.85 2.09
N ALA A 20 -12.71 -12.02 3.41
CA ALA A 20 -13.57 -13.00 4.07
C ALA A 20 -14.68 -12.30 4.89
N GLY A 21 -15.40 -11.38 4.26
CA GLY A 21 -16.38 -10.53 4.95
C GLY A 21 -15.68 -9.56 5.91
N ASP A 22 -16.11 -9.53 7.17
CA ASP A 22 -15.52 -8.69 8.21
C ASP A 22 -14.36 -9.38 8.95
N ASP A 23 -14.12 -10.66 8.69
CA ASP A 23 -13.06 -11.45 9.32
C ASP A 23 -11.80 -11.54 8.45
N ASN A 24 -10.66 -11.78 9.11
CA ASN A 24 -9.43 -12.14 8.43
C ASN A 24 -9.53 -13.56 7.83
N PRO A 25 -8.97 -13.81 6.63
CA PRO A 25 -8.97 -15.15 6.06
C PRO A 25 -8.12 -16.11 6.92
N PRO A 26 -8.35 -17.43 6.84
CA PRO A 26 -7.59 -18.43 7.61
C PRO A 26 -6.07 -18.35 7.42
N ASN A 27 -5.61 -17.86 6.26
CA ASN A 27 -4.22 -17.63 5.91
C ASN A 27 -3.80 -16.14 6.00
N ALA A 28 -4.36 -15.41 6.97
CA ALA A 28 -4.18 -13.96 7.15
C ALA A 28 -2.72 -13.48 7.05
N ILE A 29 -1.78 -14.20 7.65
CA ILE A 29 -0.36 -13.83 7.65
C ILE A 29 0.22 -13.89 6.22
N GLU A 30 -0.08 -14.95 5.47
CA GLU A 30 0.38 -15.10 4.08
C GLU A 30 -0.26 -14.04 3.17
N VAL A 31 -1.54 -13.76 3.37
CA VAL A 31 -2.27 -12.71 2.65
C VAL A 31 -1.66 -11.34 2.93
N ARG A 32 -1.40 -11.03 4.20
CA ARG A 32 -0.77 -9.78 4.63
C ARG A 32 0.59 -9.59 3.98
N ASP A 33 1.46 -10.60 4.08
CA ASP A 33 2.84 -10.52 3.60
C ASP A 33 2.89 -10.36 2.07
N GLN A 34 2.02 -11.07 1.34
CA GLN A 34 1.91 -10.94 -0.11
C GLN A 34 1.30 -9.59 -0.54
N ALA A 35 0.30 -9.09 0.19
CA ALA A 35 -0.28 -7.77 -0.06
C ALA A 35 0.75 -6.66 0.19
N ALA A 36 1.55 -6.77 1.25
CA ALA A 36 2.65 -5.84 1.54
C ALA A 36 3.69 -5.86 0.41
N GLN A 37 4.04 -7.05 -0.10
CA GLN A 37 4.97 -7.17 -1.23
C GLN A 37 4.44 -6.49 -2.50
N LEU A 38 3.17 -6.70 -2.83
CA LEU A 38 2.51 -6.01 -3.95
C LEU A 38 2.44 -4.49 -3.72
N GLY A 39 2.21 -4.05 -2.49
CA GLY A 39 2.24 -2.64 -2.09
C GLY A 39 3.61 -1.99 -2.31
N ARG A 40 4.70 -2.67 -1.94
CA ARG A 40 6.08 -2.21 -2.21
C ARG A 40 6.33 -2.05 -3.71
N GLN A 41 5.96 -3.08 -4.49
CA GLN A 41 6.09 -3.06 -5.95
C GLN A 41 5.28 -1.92 -6.58
N LEU A 42 4.09 -1.63 -6.06
CA LEU A 42 3.28 -0.50 -6.53
C LEU A 42 4.02 0.83 -6.29
N VAL A 43 4.60 1.04 -5.11
CA VAL A 43 5.36 2.26 -4.82
C VAL A 43 6.61 2.37 -5.69
N ASP A 44 7.31 1.26 -5.95
CA ASP A 44 8.46 1.23 -6.86
C ASP A 44 8.06 1.63 -8.29
N ALA A 45 6.94 1.11 -8.79
CA ALA A 45 6.39 1.46 -10.10
C ALA A 45 5.93 2.93 -10.15
N MET A 46 5.26 3.42 -9.11
CA MET A 46 4.84 4.82 -8.98
C MET A 46 6.04 5.77 -9.03
N GLN A 47 7.09 5.47 -8.25
CA GLN A 47 8.31 6.27 -8.22
C GLN A 47 9.00 6.30 -9.57
N THR A 48 9.13 5.15 -10.24
CA THR A 48 9.72 5.04 -11.59
C THR A 48 8.91 5.84 -12.62
N ALA A 49 7.59 5.80 -12.53
CA ALA A 49 6.69 6.52 -13.42
C ALA A 49 6.49 8.00 -13.04
N GLN A 50 7.12 8.47 -11.96
CA GLN A 50 6.93 9.81 -11.38
C GLN A 50 5.46 10.13 -11.07
N VAL A 51 4.68 9.10 -10.71
CA VAL A 51 3.30 9.24 -10.24
C VAL A 51 3.36 9.46 -8.73
N THR A 52 3.13 10.69 -8.31
CA THR A 52 3.29 11.11 -6.91
C THR A 52 2.19 12.09 -6.51
N GLY A 53 1.85 12.12 -5.23
CA GLY A 53 0.92 13.11 -4.69
C GLY A 53 0.57 12.84 -3.24
N ASP A 54 0.28 13.90 -2.49
CA ASP A 54 0.03 13.81 -1.04
C ASP A 54 -1.08 12.80 -0.70
N ARG A 55 -2.21 12.88 -1.42
CA ARG A 55 -3.31 11.93 -1.22
C ARG A 55 -2.94 10.50 -1.59
N LEU A 56 -2.11 10.29 -2.61
CA LEU A 56 -1.64 8.95 -2.98
C LEU A 56 -0.73 8.39 -1.89
N GLY A 57 0.18 9.21 -1.37
CA GLY A 57 1.03 8.86 -0.23
C GLY A 57 0.22 8.47 1.00
N GLN A 58 -0.84 9.23 1.35
CA GLN A 58 -1.74 8.88 2.45
C GLN A 58 -2.43 7.52 2.23
N LEU A 59 -2.88 7.22 1.01
CA LEU A 59 -3.48 5.92 0.69
C LEU A 59 -2.48 4.77 0.82
N VAL A 60 -1.23 4.99 0.41
CA VAL A 60 -0.13 4.02 0.61
C VAL A 60 0.13 3.81 2.11
N ARG A 61 0.22 4.88 2.91
CA ARG A 61 0.40 4.75 4.36
C ARG A 61 -0.74 3.93 4.99
N ASN A 62 -1.99 4.29 4.68
CA ASN A 62 -3.17 3.61 5.20
C ASN A 62 -3.20 2.12 4.83
N LEU A 63 -2.80 1.76 3.61
CA LEU A 63 -2.69 0.36 3.20
C LEU A 63 -1.75 -0.41 4.14
N PHE A 64 -0.55 0.09 4.39
CA PHE A 64 0.41 -0.59 5.26
C PHE A 64 -0.02 -0.58 6.74
N GLU A 65 -0.74 0.45 7.19
CA GLU A 65 -1.37 0.45 8.52
C GLU A 65 -2.41 -0.67 8.66
N CYS A 66 -3.28 -0.86 7.66
CA CYS A 66 -4.22 -1.98 7.62
C CYS A 66 -3.53 -3.35 7.61
N LEU A 67 -2.29 -3.42 7.12
CA LEU A 67 -1.47 -4.63 7.11
C LEU A 67 -0.61 -4.76 8.38
N GLU A 68 -0.87 -3.99 9.44
CA GLU A 68 -0.08 -3.98 10.69
C GLU A 68 1.41 -3.62 10.49
N LEU A 69 1.74 -2.93 9.40
CA LEU A 69 3.09 -2.49 9.01
C LEU A 69 3.23 -0.97 9.09
N GLY A 70 2.61 -0.33 10.09
CA GLY A 70 2.50 1.13 10.17
C GLY A 70 3.82 1.90 10.09
N LYS A 71 4.90 1.38 10.71
CA LYS A 71 6.24 2.00 10.61
C LYS A 71 6.74 2.02 9.16
N GLU A 72 6.66 0.88 8.49
CA GLU A 72 7.06 0.78 7.08
C GLU A 72 6.16 1.67 6.20
N GLY A 73 4.85 1.66 6.46
CA GLY A 73 3.87 2.50 5.79
C GLY A 73 4.22 3.99 5.85
N ALA A 74 4.62 4.48 7.02
CA ALA A 74 5.02 5.88 7.21
C ALA A 74 6.30 6.26 6.46
N GLU A 75 7.23 5.32 6.30
CA GLU A 75 8.48 5.53 5.55
C GLU A 75 8.22 5.47 4.03
N ILE A 76 7.52 4.44 3.57
CA ILE A 76 7.32 4.19 2.13
C ILE A 76 6.33 5.17 1.49
N SER A 77 5.38 5.73 2.25
CA SER A 77 4.43 6.72 1.75
C SER A 77 5.08 8.03 1.30
N LEU A 78 6.23 8.39 1.87
CA LEU A 78 7.00 9.57 1.46
C LEU A 78 7.49 9.44 0.02
N ARG A 79 7.84 8.21 -0.40
CA ARG A 79 8.25 7.91 -1.79
C ARG A 79 7.07 8.07 -2.76
N ALA A 80 5.85 7.82 -2.28
CA ALA A 80 4.61 8.05 -3.02
C ALA A 80 4.13 9.52 -2.98
N GLY A 81 4.82 10.40 -2.24
CA GLY A 81 4.57 11.83 -2.22
C GLY A 81 3.76 12.35 -1.04
N GLU A 82 3.56 11.57 0.03
CA GLU A 82 2.91 12.08 1.25
C GLU A 82 3.69 13.29 1.79
N ASN A 83 2.98 14.36 2.16
CA ASN A 83 3.58 15.48 2.87
C ASN A 83 4.09 15.01 4.24
N PRO A 84 5.38 15.21 4.57
CA PRO A 84 5.95 14.79 5.85
C PRO A 84 5.29 15.47 7.06
N ASN A 85 4.61 16.61 6.85
CA ASN A 85 3.88 17.35 7.88
C ASN A 85 2.38 16.98 7.93
N SER A 86 1.96 15.91 7.25
CA SER A 86 0.57 15.44 7.31
C SER A 86 0.20 15.07 8.75
N LEU A 87 -0.91 15.63 9.24
CA LEU A 87 -1.36 15.52 10.65
C LEU A 87 -1.54 14.07 11.14
N GLN A 88 -1.78 13.14 10.23
CA GLN A 88 -2.07 11.74 10.53
C GLN A 88 -0.81 10.86 10.55
N ARG A 89 0.37 11.40 10.26
CA ARG A 89 1.61 10.60 10.30
C ARG A 89 1.96 10.24 11.75
N PRO A 90 2.46 9.02 11.99
CA PRO A 90 2.93 8.64 13.32
C PRO A 90 4.15 9.47 13.74
N ILE A 91 4.25 9.74 15.05
CA ILE A 91 5.34 10.50 15.70
C ILE A 91 6.53 9.58 15.99
#